data_AF-A0A7K9N458-F1
#
_entry.id   AF-A0A7K9N458-F1
#
_cell.length_a   1.000
_cell.length_b   1.000
_cell.length_c   1.000
_cell.angle_alpha   90.00
_cell.angle_beta   90.00
_cell.angle_gamma   90.00
#
_symmetry.space_group_name_H-M   'P 1'
#
loop_
_entity.id
_entity.type
_entity.pdbx_description
1 polymer ?
#
loop_
_entity_poly.entity_id
_entity_poly.type
_entity_poly.pdbx_seq_one_letter_code
_entity_poly.pdbx_strand_id
1 'polypeptide(L)'
;QITPDSLIYRTLLTYEPSPGSNPVIVRSNPAVIPIECHYPRRDNVSSGAIRPTWAPFNSALAAEEKLLFSLRLMNEDWSAERAFTGFQLGDVLNIQAEVGTQSHVPLRLFVDSCVATLSPGAEASPHYAIIDFNGCLVDGRSDATSSAFVTPRPRQDVLRFQIDVFRFAGDPRNLIYITCHLKVTPAEQSPDALNKACSFNKARNTWAPVEGTRDICSCCELGNCGSPA
;
A
#
# COMPACT_ATOMS: atom_id res chain seq x y z
N GLN A 1 7.19 3.96 8.79
CA GLN A 1 6.31 4.98 8.17
C GLN A 1 6.97 6.34 8.32
N ILE A 2 6.80 7.22 7.33
CA ILE A 2 7.27 8.60 7.38
C ILE A 2 6.03 9.50 7.35
N THR A 3 5.92 10.41 8.31
CA THR A 3 4.89 11.47 8.34
C THR A 3 5.55 12.83 8.05
N PRO A 4 4.79 13.93 7.92
CA PRO A 4 5.37 15.26 7.76
C PRO A 4 6.33 15.65 8.88
N ASP A 5 6.05 15.21 10.11
CA ASP A 5 6.66 15.65 11.36
C ASP A 5 7.46 14.56 12.10
N SER A 6 7.32 13.28 11.74
CA SER A 6 7.97 12.17 12.45
C SER A 6 8.40 11.01 11.55
N LEU A 7 9.38 10.24 12.05
CA LEU A 7 9.75 8.92 11.56
C LEU A 7 9.22 7.90 12.56
N ILE A 8 8.28 7.07 12.10
CA ILE A 8 7.63 6.04 12.93
C ILE A 8 8.22 4.68 12.56
N TYR A 9 8.97 4.09 13.49
CA TYR A 9 9.50 2.73 13.37
C TYR A 9 8.58 1.77 14.11
N ARG A 10 8.23 0.67 13.45
CA ARG A 10 7.36 -0.37 14.00
C ARG A 10 8.07 -1.71 13.94
N THR A 11 7.93 -2.49 14.98
CA THR A 11 8.41 -3.87 15.05
C THR A 11 7.47 -4.71 15.92
N LEU A 12 7.67 -6.02 15.93
CA LEU A 12 6.88 -6.96 16.71
C LEU A 12 7.82 -7.75 17.62
N LEU A 13 7.41 -7.96 18.86
CA LEU A 13 8.02 -8.94 19.76
C LEU A 13 7.16 -10.20 19.76
N THR A 14 7.69 -11.29 19.22
CA THR A 14 7.00 -12.58 19.13
C THR A 14 7.41 -13.48 20.29
N TYR A 15 6.44 -13.94 21.06
CA TYR A 15 6.58 -15.01 22.04
C TYR A 15 6.12 -16.31 21.41
N GLU A 16 7.07 -17.21 21.13
CA GLU A 16 6.82 -18.56 20.64
C GLU A 16 7.17 -19.57 21.76
N PRO A 17 6.16 -20.13 22.46
CA PRO A 17 6.41 -21.14 23.48
C PRO A 17 7.08 -22.37 22.88
N SER A 18 8.03 -22.95 23.60
CA SER A 18 8.62 -24.22 23.19
C SER A 18 7.56 -25.33 23.15
N PRO A 19 7.62 -26.26 22.17
CA PRO A 19 6.74 -27.40 22.16
C PRO A 19 6.87 -28.18 23.47
N GLY A 20 5.74 -28.48 24.12
CA GLY A 20 5.74 -29.33 25.30
C GLY A 20 6.30 -30.72 24.98
N SER A 21 6.70 -31.47 26.01
CA SER A 21 7.22 -32.84 25.85
C SER A 21 6.24 -33.79 25.14
N ASN A 22 4.94 -33.50 25.18
CA ASN A 22 3.91 -34.17 24.38
C ASN A 22 3.39 -33.21 23.30
N PRO A 23 3.61 -33.49 21.99
CA PRO A 23 3.20 -32.61 20.90
C PRO A 23 1.68 -32.50 20.72
N VAL A 24 0.88 -33.36 21.39
CA VAL A 24 -0.59 -33.31 21.34
C VAL A 24 -1.15 -32.22 22.28
N ILE A 25 -0.35 -31.71 23.24
CA ILE A 25 -0.82 -30.79 24.28
C ILE A 25 -0.15 -29.42 24.12
N VAL A 26 -0.96 -28.37 23.93
CA VAL A 26 -0.51 -26.97 23.95
C VAL A 26 -0.88 -26.35 25.29
N ARG A 27 0.11 -25.85 26.05
CA ARG A 27 -0.08 -25.24 27.38
C ARG A 27 0.03 -23.73 27.40
N SER A 28 0.67 -23.16 26.39
CA SER A 28 0.86 -21.73 26.23
C SER A 28 0.58 -21.37 24.79
N ASN A 29 -0.15 -20.28 24.59
CA ASN A 29 -0.41 -19.77 23.25
C ASN A 29 0.75 -18.86 22.81
N PRO A 30 1.11 -18.87 21.51
CA PRO A 30 1.94 -17.82 20.95
C PRO A 30 1.31 -16.44 21.17
N ALA A 31 2.16 -15.43 21.36
CA ALA A 31 1.71 -14.05 21.51
C ALA A 31 2.60 -13.11 20.68
N VAL A 32 2.01 -12.02 20.20
CA VAL A 32 2.69 -11.00 19.41
C VAL A 32 2.40 -9.65 20.04
N ILE A 33 3.45 -8.94 20.42
CA ILE A 33 3.36 -7.64 21.06
C ILE A 33 3.87 -6.59 20.07
N PRO A 34 3.01 -5.65 19.59
CA PRO A 34 3.45 -4.58 18.72
C PRO A 34 4.25 -3.52 19.49
N ILE A 35 5.36 -3.09 18.91
CA ILE A 35 6.24 -2.04 19.44
C ILE A 35 6.32 -0.91 18.41
N GLU A 36 6.12 0.32 18.85
CA GLU A 36 6.16 1.51 18.02
C GLU A 36 7.04 2.60 18.65
N CYS A 37 7.93 3.17 17.85
CA CYS A 37 8.84 4.25 18.26
C CYS A 37 8.66 5.46 17.34
N HIS A 38 8.52 6.64 17.94
CA HIS A 38 8.34 7.91 17.23
C HIS A 38 9.58 8.79 17.38
N TYR A 39 10.14 9.22 16.27
CA TYR A 39 11.27 10.16 16.24
C TYR A 39 10.85 11.45 15.51
N PRO A 40 11.04 12.64 16.10
CA PRO A 40 10.69 13.88 15.44
C PRO A 40 11.61 14.15 14.25
N ARG A 41 11.03 14.55 13.11
CA ARG A 41 11.80 15.04 11.97
C ARG A 41 12.29 16.45 12.30
N ARG A 42 13.59 16.66 12.14
CA ARG A 42 14.18 18.01 12.16
C ARG A 42 14.41 18.42 10.71
N ASP A 43 13.76 19.49 10.26
CA ASP A 43 13.96 20.05 8.90
C ASP A 43 15.39 20.56 8.66
N ASN A 44 16.13 20.81 9.75
CA ASN A 44 17.48 21.32 9.70
C ASN A 44 18.51 20.19 9.72
N VAL A 45 18.64 19.48 8.60
CA VAL A 45 19.87 18.75 8.28
C VAL A 45 20.77 19.76 7.58
N SER A 46 21.67 20.40 8.32
CA SER A 46 22.53 21.46 7.80
C SER A 46 23.51 20.93 6.75
N SER A 47 23.15 20.98 5.46
CA SER A 47 24.13 21.18 4.40
C SER A 47 24.17 22.68 4.12
N GLY A 48 25.32 23.31 4.33
CA GLY A 48 25.50 24.77 4.23
C GLY A 48 24.92 25.39 2.97
N ALA A 49 24.50 26.66 3.09
CA ALA A 49 23.76 27.42 2.09
C ALA A 49 24.36 27.33 0.68
N ILE A 50 23.66 26.66 -0.23
CA ILE A 50 23.92 26.75 -1.67
C ILE A 50 23.18 27.99 -2.17
N ARG A 51 23.93 29.01 -2.60
CA ARG A 51 23.37 30.15 -3.35
C ARG A 51 23.09 29.69 -4.78
N PRO A 52 21.83 29.62 -5.25
CA PRO A 52 21.58 29.28 -6.63
C PRO A 52 21.77 30.55 -7.48
N THR A 53 22.83 30.58 -8.26
CA THR A 53 22.91 31.43 -9.44
C THR A 53 22.67 30.54 -10.65
N TRP A 54 21.72 30.96 -11.50
CA TRP A 54 21.50 30.57 -12.91
C TRP A 54 20.27 29.73 -13.27
N ALA A 55 19.81 30.02 -14.50
CA ALA A 55 18.49 29.92 -15.09
C ALA A 55 18.13 28.51 -15.60
N PRO A 56 16.85 28.26 -15.98
CA PRO A 56 16.26 26.93 -16.04
C PRO A 56 16.54 26.20 -17.35
N PHE A 57 16.34 24.89 -17.28
CA PHE A 57 16.50 23.85 -18.31
C PHE A 57 17.89 23.19 -18.35
N ASN A 58 17.89 22.05 -17.66
CA ASN A 58 18.84 20.94 -17.72
C ASN A 58 20.15 21.10 -16.97
N SER A 59 20.24 20.26 -15.93
CA SER A 59 21.41 19.68 -15.27
C SER A 59 21.93 20.33 -13.97
N ALA A 60 22.04 19.44 -12.97
CA ALA A 60 22.90 19.51 -11.78
C ALA A 60 22.49 20.39 -10.57
N LEU A 61 21.32 20.09 -9.98
CA LEU A 61 21.10 20.18 -8.52
C LEU A 61 20.32 18.93 -8.04
N ALA A 62 20.88 17.74 -8.32
CA ALA A 62 20.36 16.50 -7.77
C ALA A 62 20.81 16.32 -6.31
N ALA A 63 20.30 17.17 -5.42
CA ALA A 63 20.08 16.72 -4.06
C ALA A 63 18.88 15.77 -4.14
N GLU A 64 19.12 14.50 -4.51
CA GLU A 64 18.15 13.40 -4.63
C GLU A 64 16.70 13.85 -4.40
N GLU A 65 16.02 14.29 -5.46
CA GLU A 65 14.59 14.62 -5.44
C GLU A 65 13.79 13.34 -5.09
N LYS A 66 13.77 13.00 -3.79
CA LYS A 66 13.18 11.78 -3.26
C LYS A 66 11.69 11.96 -3.06
N LEU A 67 10.93 11.31 -3.94
CA LEU A 67 9.50 11.10 -3.71
C LEU A 67 9.31 10.26 -2.44
N LEU A 68 8.61 10.84 -1.47
CA LEU A 68 8.30 10.19 -0.20
C LEU A 68 6.96 9.50 -0.31
N PHE A 69 6.97 8.19 -0.57
CA PHE A 69 5.78 7.36 -0.58
C PHE A 69 5.38 6.95 0.84
N SER A 70 4.08 6.92 1.11
CA SER A 70 3.56 6.35 2.35
C SER A 70 2.25 5.59 2.15
N LEU A 71 2.07 4.57 2.97
CA LEU A 71 0.82 3.84 3.16
C LEU A 71 0.33 4.11 4.58
N ARG A 72 -0.94 4.46 4.71
CA ARG A 72 -1.59 4.76 5.98
C ARG A 72 -2.85 3.92 6.12
N LEU A 73 -3.06 3.39 7.31
CA LEU A 73 -4.29 2.71 7.67
C LEU A 73 -5.25 3.73 8.27
N MET A 74 -6.41 3.90 7.66
CA MET A 74 -7.36 4.96 7.96
C MET A 74 -8.56 4.41 8.72
N ASN A 75 -9.28 5.28 9.41
CA ASN A 75 -10.62 4.99 9.94
C ASN A 75 -11.69 4.93 8.83
N GLU A 76 -12.93 4.59 9.20
CA GLU A 76 -14.05 4.34 8.28
C GLU A 76 -14.45 5.55 7.43
N ASP A 77 -14.34 6.74 8.00
CA ASP A 77 -14.67 8.03 7.37
C ASP A 77 -13.45 8.71 6.73
N TRP A 78 -12.28 8.07 6.73
CA TRP A 78 -11.02 8.58 6.14
C TRP A 78 -10.52 9.90 6.73
N SER A 79 -10.94 10.25 7.94
CA SER A 79 -10.59 11.50 8.60
C SER A 79 -9.26 11.42 9.36
N ALA A 80 -8.85 10.24 9.81
CA ALA A 80 -7.65 10.03 10.60
C ALA A 80 -7.03 8.64 10.42
N GLU A 81 -5.76 8.51 10.82
CA GLU A 81 -5.10 7.20 10.93
C GLU A 81 -5.72 6.38 12.06
N ARG A 82 -5.88 5.08 11.84
CA ARG A 82 -6.39 4.10 12.82
C ARG A 82 -5.25 3.23 13.34
N ALA A 83 -5.39 2.73 14.56
CA ALA A 83 -4.50 1.74 15.13
C ALA A 83 -4.42 0.47 14.26
N PHE A 84 -3.25 -0.17 14.23
CA PHE A 84 -2.99 -1.42 13.49
C PHE A 84 -3.52 -2.68 14.20
N THR A 85 -4.19 -2.53 15.35
CA THR A 85 -4.68 -3.62 16.19
C THR A 85 -6.20 -3.61 16.27
N GLY A 86 -6.78 -4.74 16.68
CA GLY A 86 -8.22 -4.86 16.93
C GLY A 86 -9.07 -5.13 15.68
N PHE A 87 -8.47 -5.69 14.62
CA PHE A 87 -9.19 -6.16 13.44
C PHE A 87 -9.77 -7.57 13.67
N GLN A 88 -10.95 -7.81 13.12
CA GLN A 88 -11.64 -9.09 13.08
C GLN A 88 -11.98 -9.47 11.63
N LEU A 89 -12.22 -10.76 11.37
CA LEU A 89 -12.75 -11.18 10.07
C LEU A 89 -14.14 -10.57 9.87
N GLY A 90 -14.36 -9.96 8.70
CA GLY A 90 -15.56 -9.17 8.40
C GLY A 90 -15.36 -7.66 8.54
N ASP A 91 -14.27 -7.21 9.16
CA ASP A 91 -13.86 -5.80 9.12
C ASP A 91 -13.28 -5.44 7.74
N VAL A 92 -13.13 -4.14 7.49
CA VAL A 92 -12.53 -3.59 6.26
C VAL A 92 -11.29 -2.76 6.60
N LEU A 93 -10.19 -3.01 5.90
CA LEU A 93 -8.97 -2.21 5.94
C LEU A 93 -9.09 -1.05 4.96
N ASN A 94 -9.13 0.18 5.48
CA ASN A 94 -9.08 1.38 4.66
C ASN A 94 -7.62 1.82 4.49
N ILE A 95 -7.04 1.59 3.31
CA ILE A 95 -5.65 1.93 3.03
C ILE A 95 -5.58 3.17 2.14
N GLN A 96 -4.83 4.17 2.60
CA GLN A 96 -4.49 5.35 1.83
C GLN A 96 -3.02 5.29 1.42
N ALA A 97 -2.80 5.27 0.11
CA ALA A 97 -1.50 5.51 -0.51
C ALA A 97 -1.37 6.99 -0.85
N GLU A 98 -0.22 7.59 -0.56
CA GLU A 98 0.09 8.98 -0.88
C GLU A 98 1.58 9.17 -1.19
N VAL A 99 1.88 10.21 -1.98
CA VAL A 99 3.24 10.68 -2.22
C VAL A 99 3.40 12.12 -1.75
N GLY A 100 4.49 12.42 -1.05
CA GLY A 100 4.78 13.75 -0.56
C GLY A 100 4.94 14.76 -1.71
N THR A 101 4.25 15.89 -1.61
CA THR A 101 4.15 16.90 -2.69
C THR A 101 5.20 18.01 -2.60
N GLN A 102 6.32 17.80 -1.90
CA GLN A 102 7.30 18.88 -1.71
C GLN A 102 8.07 19.15 -3.02
N SER A 103 7.82 20.31 -3.63
CA SER A 103 8.59 20.85 -4.76
C SER A 103 8.70 19.95 -6.01
N HIS A 104 7.67 19.18 -6.33
CA HIS A 104 7.58 18.41 -7.58
C HIS A 104 6.45 18.90 -8.48
N VAL A 105 6.53 18.56 -9.77
CA VAL A 105 5.41 18.75 -10.71
C VAL A 105 4.16 18.00 -10.22
N PRO A 106 2.94 18.37 -10.62
CA PRO A 106 1.74 17.60 -10.29
C PRO A 106 1.88 16.13 -10.72
N LEU A 107 1.73 15.22 -9.76
CA LEU A 107 1.85 13.77 -9.97
C LEU A 107 0.50 13.07 -9.77
N ARG A 108 0.29 11.99 -10.49
CA ARG A 108 -0.76 11.00 -10.23
C ARG A 108 -0.16 9.74 -9.63
N LEU A 109 -0.71 9.29 -8.50
CA LEU A 109 -0.24 8.10 -7.80
C LEU A 109 -1.00 6.84 -8.25
N PHE A 110 -0.24 5.76 -8.47
CA PHE A 110 -0.75 4.42 -8.72
C PHE A 110 -0.15 3.42 -7.74
N VAL A 111 -0.91 2.35 -7.49
CA VAL A 111 -0.45 1.17 -6.76
C VAL A 111 -0.35 0.04 -7.77
N ASP A 112 0.88 -0.38 -8.03
CA ASP A 112 1.20 -1.34 -9.08
C ASP A 112 0.88 -2.77 -8.62
N SER A 113 1.29 -3.08 -7.39
CA SER A 113 0.99 -4.34 -6.70
C SER A 113 0.94 -4.13 -5.18
N CYS A 114 0.22 -5.00 -4.50
CA CYS A 114 0.22 -5.14 -3.04
C CYS A 114 0.16 -6.62 -2.69
N VAL A 115 1.11 -7.08 -1.88
CA VAL A 115 1.22 -8.46 -1.45
C VAL A 115 1.14 -8.51 0.07
N ALA A 116 0.27 -9.39 0.59
CA ALA A 116 0.23 -9.71 2.00
C ALA A 116 1.12 -10.91 2.33
N THR A 117 1.78 -10.87 3.47
CA THR A 117 2.74 -11.88 3.94
C THR A 117 2.75 -11.97 5.47
N LEU A 118 3.40 -13.00 6.02
CA LEU A 118 3.61 -13.15 7.48
C LEU A 118 4.87 -12.43 8.00
N SER A 119 5.66 -11.81 7.11
CA SER A 119 6.84 -11.04 7.45
C SER A 119 7.02 -9.88 6.46
N PRO A 120 7.81 -8.84 6.76
CA PRO A 120 7.93 -7.66 5.90
C PRO A 120 8.42 -7.91 4.45
N GLY A 121 9.03 -9.07 4.16
CA GLY A 121 9.52 -9.39 2.81
C GLY A 121 8.39 -9.80 1.87
N ALA A 122 8.28 -9.16 0.70
CA ALA A 122 7.24 -9.45 -0.29
C ALA A 122 7.30 -10.89 -0.86
N GLU A 123 8.49 -11.49 -0.89
CA GLU A 123 8.72 -12.86 -1.37
C GLU A 123 8.59 -13.93 -0.26
N ALA A 124 8.20 -13.52 0.96
CA ALA A 124 8.03 -14.46 2.06
C ALA A 124 6.84 -15.39 1.80
N SER A 125 6.97 -16.66 2.21
CA SER A 125 5.87 -17.63 2.16
C SER A 125 5.20 -17.75 3.53
N PRO A 126 3.87 -17.85 3.61
CA PRO A 126 2.90 -17.69 2.53
C PRO A 126 2.77 -16.22 2.09
N HIS A 127 2.39 -16.01 0.81
CA HIS A 127 2.03 -14.69 0.28
C HIS A 127 0.66 -14.74 -0.41
N TYR A 128 -0.03 -13.59 -0.44
CA TYR A 128 -1.31 -13.41 -1.12
C TYR A 128 -1.33 -12.08 -1.87
N ALA A 129 -1.61 -12.10 -3.17
CA ALA A 129 -1.68 -10.91 -4.01
C ALA A 129 -3.05 -10.23 -3.87
N ILE A 130 -3.06 -9.00 -3.37
CA ILE A 130 -4.27 -8.18 -3.20
C ILE A 130 -4.50 -7.32 -4.44
N ILE A 131 -3.42 -6.68 -4.89
CA ILE A 131 -3.36 -5.89 -6.13
C ILE A 131 -2.22 -6.48 -6.96
N ASP A 132 -2.48 -6.73 -8.24
CA ASP A 132 -1.50 -7.28 -9.19
C ASP A 132 -1.76 -6.71 -10.59
N PHE A 133 -0.96 -7.12 -11.58
CA PHE A 133 -1.12 -6.78 -13.00
C PHE A 133 -1.18 -5.27 -13.27
N ASN A 134 -0.28 -4.51 -12.63
CA ASN A 134 -0.18 -3.07 -12.73
C ASN A 134 -1.48 -2.35 -12.32
N GLY A 135 -1.95 -2.61 -11.09
CA GLY A 135 -3.08 -1.90 -10.49
C GLY A 135 -4.47 -2.53 -10.67
N CYS A 136 -4.55 -3.83 -10.94
CA CYS A 136 -5.80 -4.59 -10.85
C CYS A 136 -5.99 -5.08 -9.39
N LEU A 137 -7.03 -4.62 -8.70
CA LEU A 137 -7.37 -5.10 -7.35
C LEU A 137 -8.06 -6.48 -7.46
N VAL A 138 -7.24 -7.52 -7.56
CA VAL A 138 -7.66 -8.91 -7.81
C VAL A 138 -8.37 -9.55 -6.63
N ASP A 139 -8.12 -9.11 -5.39
CA ASP A 139 -8.87 -9.58 -4.23
C ASP A 139 -10.39 -9.35 -4.39
N GLY A 140 -10.79 -8.20 -4.95
CA GLY A 140 -12.19 -7.86 -5.23
C GLY A 140 -12.86 -8.66 -6.35
N ARG A 141 -12.10 -9.47 -7.10
CA ARG A 141 -12.63 -10.34 -8.16
C ARG A 141 -13.33 -11.58 -7.59
N SER A 142 -12.96 -12.01 -6.38
CA SER A 142 -13.59 -13.11 -5.67
C SER A 142 -15.00 -12.75 -5.21
N ASP A 143 -15.96 -13.67 -5.29
CA ASP A 143 -17.34 -13.41 -4.86
C ASP A 143 -17.48 -13.10 -3.37
N ALA A 144 -16.50 -13.53 -2.55
CA ALA A 144 -16.52 -13.37 -1.10
C ALA A 144 -16.12 -11.97 -0.59
N THR A 145 -15.60 -11.08 -1.43
CA THR A 145 -14.94 -9.84 -0.98
C THR A 145 -15.57 -8.56 -1.55
N SER A 146 -15.62 -7.46 -0.80
CA SER A 146 -16.08 -6.15 -1.27
C SER A 146 -14.94 -5.21 -1.65
N SER A 147 -13.71 -5.72 -1.68
CA SER A 147 -12.49 -4.96 -1.88
C SER A 147 -12.46 -4.19 -3.20
N ALA A 148 -12.21 -2.88 -3.12
CA ALA A 148 -12.26 -1.97 -4.25
C ALA A 148 -11.43 -0.71 -3.99
N PHE A 149 -11.00 -0.05 -5.07
CA PHE A 149 -10.52 1.32 -5.02
C PHE A 149 -11.70 2.27 -4.77
N VAL A 150 -11.45 3.30 -3.98
CA VAL A 150 -12.45 4.34 -3.69
C VAL A 150 -12.43 5.36 -4.83
N THR A 151 -13.61 5.65 -5.37
CA THR A 151 -13.80 6.62 -6.45
C THR A 151 -14.78 7.71 -6.01
N PRO A 152 -14.53 9.00 -6.31
CA PRO A 152 -13.34 9.56 -6.95
C PRO A 152 -12.14 9.71 -5.98
N ARG A 153 -10.96 10.04 -6.53
CA ARG A 153 -9.78 10.37 -5.72
C ARG A 153 -9.96 11.70 -4.96
N PRO A 154 -9.42 11.83 -3.74
CA PRO A 154 -9.34 13.12 -3.06
C PRO A 154 -8.40 14.10 -3.78
N ARG A 155 -7.24 13.62 -4.22
CA ARG A 155 -6.20 14.35 -4.97
C ARG A 155 -5.49 13.38 -5.93
N GLN A 156 -4.86 13.88 -6.98
CA GLN A 156 -4.21 13.03 -8.00
C GLN A 156 -3.08 12.16 -7.41
N ASP A 157 -2.37 12.70 -6.42
CA ASP A 157 -1.27 12.08 -5.69
C ASP A 157 -1.73 11.20 -4.50
N VAL A 158 -3.04 10.94 -4.37
CA VAL A 158 -3.64 10.08 -3.34
C VAL A 158 -4.46 8.98 -4.01
N LEU A 159 -4.29 7.74 -3.54
CA LEU A 159 -5.11 6.60 -3.94
C LEU A 159 -5.62 5.88 -2.70
N ARG A 160 -6.93 5.67 -2.63
CA ARG A 160 -7.60 5.00 -1.52
C ARG A 160 -8.18 3.68 -2.00
N PHE A 161 -8.04 2.64 -1.20
CA PHE A 161 -8.64 1.33 -1.46
C PHE A 161 -9.04 0.64 -0.16
N GLN A 162 -10.04 -0.21 -0.28
CA GLN A 162 -10.60 -1.01 0.78
C GLN A 162 -10.28 -2.48 0.53
N ILE A 163 -9.90 -3.19 1.58
CA ILE A 163 -9.64 -4.63 1.54
C ILE A 163 -10.40 -5.28 2.69
N ASP A 164 -11.20 -6.31 2.40
CA ASP A 164 -11.84 -7.10 3.46
C ASP A 164 -10.78 -7.86 4.27
N VAL A 165 -10.89 -7.81 5.60
CA VAL A 165 -9.89 -8.43 6.48
C VAL A 165 -9.86 -9.95 6.29
N PHE A 166 -8.66 -10.48 6.11
CA PHE A 166 -8.38 -11.91 6.03
C PHE A 166 -7.21 -12.31 6.94
N ARG A 167 -6.97 -13.61 7.06
CA ARG A 167 -5.81 -14.18 7.76
C ARG A 167 -5.25 -15.36 6.98
N PHE A 168 -3.97 -15.66 7.17
CA PHE A 168 -3.37 -16.87 6.62
C PHE A 168 -3.85 -18.11 7.38
N ALA A 169 -4.17 -19.18 6.65
CA ALA A 169 -4.51 -20.46 7.24
C ALA A 169 -3.27 -21.08 7.91
N GLY A 170 -3.46 -21.70 9.08
CA GLY A 170 -2.38 -22.38 9.82
C GLY A 170 -1.43 -21.47 10.60
N ASP A 171 -1.55 -20.14 10.50
CA ASP A 171 -0.75 -19.21 11.30
C ASP A 171 -1.52 -18.79 12.59
N PRO A 172 -0.96 -19.04 13.78
CA PRO A 172 -1.60 -18.68 15.05
C PRO A 172 -1.31 -17.24 15.50
N ARG A 173 -0.44 -16.49 14.80
CA ARG A 173 0.06 -15.18 15.22
C ARG A 173 -0.91 -14.04 14.89
N ASN A 174 -1.91 -14.31 14.04
CA ASN A 174 -3.00 -13.38 13.69
C ASN A 174 -2.50 -12.00 13.25
N LEU A 175 -1.43 -11.97 12.46
CA LEU A 175 -0.82 -10.77 11.91
C LEU A 175 -0.64 -10.92 10.41
N ILE A 176 -0.65 -9.79 9.72
CA ILE A 176 -0.27 -9.69 8.31
C ILE A 176 0.60 -8.45 8.11
N TYR A 177 1.55 -8.56 7.19
CA TYR A 177 2.26 -7.44 6.61
C TYR A 177 1.70 -7.22 5.20
N ILE A 178 1.58 -5.96 4.78
CA ILE A 178 1.21 -5.60 3.41
C ILE A 178 2.33 -4.75 2.85
N THR A 179 2.94 -5.23 1.78
CA THR A 179 3.98 -4.51 1.03
C THR A 179 3.44 -4.17 -0.34
N CYS A 180 3.49 -2.89 -0.70
CA CYS A 180 3.01 -2.43 -2.00
C CYS A 180 4.11 -1.73 -2.80
N HIS A 181 4.03 -1.86 -4.12
CA HIS A 181 4.83 -1.12 -5.07
C HIS A 181 4.04 0.10 -5.55
N LEU A 182 4.47 1.29 -5.15
CA LEU A 182 3.84 2.56 -5.51
C LEU A 182 4.62 3.21 -6.63
N LYS A 183 3.91 3.83 -7.59
CA LYS A 183 4.52 4.55 -8.71
C LYS A 183 3.73 5.80 -9.06
N VAL A 184 4.35 6.70 -9.82
CA VAL A 184 3.73 7.96 -10.23
C VAL A 184 3.89 8.22 -11.72
N THR A 185 2.95 8.97 -12.28
CA THR A 185 3.07 9.61 -13.59
C THR A 185 2.83 11.12 -13.44
N PRO A 186 3.16 11.95 -14.44
CA PRO A 186 2.63 13.30 -14.53
C PRO A 186 1.10 13.30 -14.45
N ALA A 187 0.51 14.25 -13.73
CA ALA A 187 -0.94 14.29 -13.51
C ALA A 187 -1.76 14.43 -14.81
N GLU A 188 -1.20 15.09 -15.83
CA GLU A 188 -1.86 15.30 -17.13
C GLU A 188 -1.76 14.08 -18.05
N GLN A 189 -0.87 13.12 -17.75
CA GLN A 189 -0.78 11.89 -18.54
C GLN A 189 -2.07 11.09 -18.36
N SER A 190 -2.68 10.67 -19.46
CA SER A 190 -3.87 9.81 -19.41
C SER A 190 -3.50 8.41 -18.89
N PRO A 191 -4.34 7.78 -18.04
CA PRO A 191 -4.15 6.40 -17.62
C PRO A 191 -4.10 5.44 -18.81
N ASP A 192 -3.30 4.38 -18.68
CA ASP A 192 -3.09 3.36 -19.70
C ASP A 192 -3.10 1.95 -19.07
N ALA A 193 -2.87 0.90 -19.88
CA ALA A 193 -2.87 -0.48 -19.39
C ALA A 193 -1.79 -0.78 -18.33
N LEU A 194 -0.73 0.04 -18.25
CA LEU A 194 0.35 -0.09 -17.27
C LEU A 194 0.17 0.87 -16.09
N ASN A 195 -0.57 1.97 -16.24
CA ASN A 195 -0.74 3.01 -15.23
C ASN A 195 -2.23 3.22 -14.98
N LYS A 196 -2.81 2.34 -14.15
CA LYS A 196 -4.25 2.30 -13.84
C LYS A 196 -4.50 1.89 -12.40
N ALA A 197 -5.74 2.09 -11.96
CA ALA A 197 -6.28 1.54 -10.72
C ALA A 197 -7.66 0.97 -11.05
N CYS A 198 -7.78 -0.36 -11.12
CA CYS A 198 -8.97 -1.07 -11.59
C CYS A 198 -9.60 -1.89 -10.47
N SER A 199 -10.91 -1.80 -10.34
CA SER A 199 -11.70 -2.63 -9.43
C SER A 199 -12.73 -3.44 -10.18
N PHE A 200 -12.97 -4.65 -9.72
CA PHE A 200 -14.00 -5.49 -10.29
C PHE A 200 -15.37 -5.08 -9.73
N ASN A 201 -16.27 -4.62 -10.61
CA ASN A 201 -17.64 -4.31 -10.23
C ASN A 201 -18.51 -5.56 -10.40
N LYS A 202 -18.84 -6.23 -9.29
CA LYS A 202 -19.65 -7.44 -9.29
C LYS A 202 -21.06 -7.24 -9.85
N ALA A 203 -21.69 -6.11 -9.53
CA ALA A 203 -23.05 -5.82 -10.01
C ALA A 203 -23.11 -5.70 -11.54
N ARG A 204 -22.01 -5.29 -12.17
CA ARG A 204 -21.89 -5.18 -13.64
C ARG A 204 -21.10 -6.32 -14.27
N ASN A 205 -20.49 -7.18 -13.46
CA ASN A 205 -19.58 -8.24 -13.86
C ASN A 205 -18.45 -7.73 -14.79
N THR A 206 -17.88 -6.57 -14.47
CA THR A 206 -16.86 -5.91 -15.30
C THR A 206 -15.84 -5.18 -14.45
N TRP A 207 -14.60 -5.14 -14.92
CA TRP A 207 -13.59 -4.23 -14.38
C TRP A 207 -13.90 -2.77 -14.73
N ALA A 208 -13.66 -1.88 -13.77
CA ALA A 208 -13.82 -0.43 -13.94
C ALA A 208 -12.61 0.31 -13.36
N PRO A 209 -12.05 1.28 -14.09
CA PRO A 209 -10.96 2.09 -13.57
C PRO A 209 -11.49 3.18 -12.62
N VAL A 210 -10.62 3.66 -11.74
CA VAL A 210 -10.85 4.89 -10.96
C VAL A 210 -10.96 6.11 -11.89
N GLU A 211 -10.09 6.18 -12.90
CA GLU A 211 -10.12 7.18 -13.97
C GLU A 211 -9.59 6.61 -15.29
N GLY A 212 -9.92 7.25 -16.41
CA GLY A 212 -9.53 6.81 -17.76
C GLY A 212 -10.64 6.02 -18.46
N THR A 213 -10.31 5.46 -19.61
CA THR A 213 -11.26 4.70 -20.44
C THR A 213 -11.44 3.28 -19.90
N ARG A 214 -12.62 2.67 -20.09
CA ARG A 214 -12.93 1.36 -19.48
C ARG A 214 -12.06 0.22 -20.00
N ASP A 215 -11.58 0.33 -21.23
CA ASP A 215 -10.80 -0.69 -21.93
C ASP A 215 -9.41 -0.90 -21.32
N ILE A 216 -8.84 0.08 -20.60
CA ILE A 216 -7.52 -0.08 -19.95
C ILE A 216 -7.51 -1.19 -18.90
N CYS A 217 -8.68 -1.54 -18.33
CA CYS A 217 -8.81 -2.62 -17.36
C CYS A 217 -9.10 -3.99 -17.99
N SER A 218 -9.24 -4.10 -19.32
CA SER A 218 -9.59 -5.38 -19.96
C SER A 218 -8.54 -6.46 -19.73
N CYS A 219 -7.28 -6.06 -19.60
CA CYS A 219 -6.16 -6.96 -19.32
C CYS A 219 -6.19 -7.57 -17.90
N CYS A 220 -6.96 -6.99 -16.97
CA CYS A 220 -7.10 -7.52 -15.61
C CYS A 220 -7.80 -8.88 -15.59
N GLU A 221 -8.79 -9.09 -16.46
CA GLU A 221 -9.48 -10.39 -16.56
C GLU A 221 -8.58 -11.46 -17.19
N LEU A 222 -7.65 -11.06 -18.05
CA LEU A 222 -6.67 -11.95 -18.68
C LEU A 222 -5.51 -12.31 -17.73
N GLY A 223 -5.36 -11.61 -16.61
CA GLY A 223 -4.24 -11.78 -15.69
C GLY A 223 -2.89 -11.44 -16.33
N ASN A 224 -2.86 -10.54 -17.31
CA ASN A 224 -1.63 -10.08 -17.95
C ASN A 224 -1.82 -8.70 -18.59
N CYS A 225 -1.23 -7.67 -17.99
CA CYS A 225 -1.30 -6.28 -18.44
C CYS A 225 0.00 -5.76 -19.08
N GLY A 226 0.86 -6.65 -19.58
CA GLY A 226 2.17 -6.31 -20.14
C GLY A 226 3.30 -6.49 -19.11
N SER A 227 4.55 -6.75 -19.50
CA SER A 227 5.27 -6.33 -20.71
C SER A 227 4.69 -6.75 -22.07
N PRO A 228 4.76 -5.87 -23.08
CA PRO A 228 4.43 -6.25 -24.45
C PRO A 228 5.34 -7.39 -24.91
N ALA A 229 4.79 -8.30 -25.72
CA ALA A 229 5.59 -9.19 -26.56
C ALA A 229 6.38 -8.38 -27.60
#